data_AF-X1GVY5-F1
#
_entry.id   AF-X1GVY5-F1
#
_cell.length_a   1.000
_cell.length_b   1.000
_cell.length_c   1.000
_cell.angle_alpha   90.00
_cell.angle_beta   90.00
_cell.angle_gamma   90.00
#
_symmetry.space_group_name_H-M   'P 1'
#
loop_
_entity.id
_entity.type
_entity.pdbx_description
1 polymer ?
#
loop_
_entity_poly.entity_id
_entity_poly.type
_entity_poly.pdbx_seq_one_letter_code
_entity_poly.pdbx_strand_id
1 'polypeptide(L)'
;DSINKGFFWEDFERAAITIKENGARVKAYLLFKPPFVSEYDSIRDILLSITKIVSLGIDTISINAISIHRGTFLSQLFEKNEYRTPWLWSLLYLCREIKEQYPDLRLICDIVAGGNVRGAHNCGECDQHVIKAIKEFTMSQDIGVLNKEISCSCKYEWKSNLIHEKLSISEPVIQRNVL
;
A
#
# COMPACT_ATOMS: atom_id res chain seq x y z
N ASP A 1 -4.56 -13.10 12.77
CA ASP A 1 -4.82 -12.14 11.68
C ASP A 1 -5.18 -10.77 12.20
N SER A 2 -4.51 -9.72 11.71
CA SER A 2 -4.77 -8.32 12.12
C SER A 2 -5.95 -7.68 11.37
N ILE A 3 -6.46 -8.33 10.32
CA ILE A 3 -7.59 -7.86 9.51
C ILE A 3 -8.54 -9.05 9.38
N ASN A 4 -9.68 -8.99 10.07
CA ASN A 4 -10.68 -10.06 10.09
C ASN A 4 -11.41 -10.16 8.73
N LYS A 5 -10.71 -10.66 7.69
CA LYS A 5 -11.18 -10.72 6.30
C LYS A 5 -12.14 -11.89 6.04
N GLY A 6 -12.16 -12.90 6.91
CA GLY A 6 -13.07 -14.04 6.83
C GLY A 6 -12.73 -15.07 5.74
N PHE A 7 -11.54 -15.00 5.14
CA PHE A 7 -11.02 -15.98 4.20
C PHE A 7 -9.48 -16.06 4.30
N PHE A 8 -8.93 -17.20 3.88
CA PHE A 8 -7.49 -17.46 3.87
C PHE A 8 -6.88 -17.30 2.47
N TRP A 9 -5.55 -17.35 2.40
CA TRP A 9 -4.84 -17.29 1.12
C TRP A 9 -5.29 -18.40 0.16
N GLU A 10 -5.49 -19.61 0.68
CA GLU A 10 -5.89 -20.78 -0.09
C GLU A 10 -7.29 -20.63 -0.69
N ASP A 11 -8.19 -19.87 -0.04
CA ASP A 11 -9.49 -19.52 -0.61
C ASP A 11 -9.34 -18.59 -1.82
N PHE A 12 -8.48 -17.59 -1.70
CA PHE A 12 -8.18 -16.67 -2.80
C PHE A 12 -7.54 -17.39 -3.99
N GLU A 13 -6.57 -18.27 -3.73
CA GLU A 13 -5.88 -19.04 -4.76
C GLU A 13 -6.86 -19.94 -5.54
N ARG A 14 -7.70 -20.71 -4.84
CA ARG A 14 -8.73 -21.55 -5.47
C ARG A 14 -9.68 -20.72 -6.33
N ALA A 15 -10.17 -19.59 -5.80
CA ALA A 15 -11.08 -18.72 -6.54
C ALA A 15 -10.41 -18.16 -7.81
N ALA A 16 -9.16 -17.71 -7.72
CA ALA A 16 -8.42 -17.20 -8.87
C ALA A 16 -8.22 -18.26 -9.96
N ILE A 17 -7.84 -19.48 -9.58
CA ILE A 17 -7.68 -20.61 -10.52
C ILE A 17 -9.02 -20.91 -11.21
N THR A 18 -10.10 -21.08 -10.46
CA THR A 18 -11.42 -21.38 -11.02
C THR A 18 -11.91 -20.30 -11.99
N ILE A 19 -11.73 -19.01 -11.66
CA ILE A 19 -12.13 -17.91 -12.56
C ILE A 19 -11.37 -17.99 -13.89
N LYS A 20 -10.06 -18.27 -13.82
CA LYS A 20 -9.21 -18.36 -15.02
C LYS A 20 -9.50 -19.58 -15.87
N GLU A 21 -9.75 -20.74 -15.27
CA GLU A 21 -10.16 -21.96 -15.99
C GLU A 21 -11.47 -21.77 -16.77
N ASN A 22 -12.31 -20.84 -16.33
CA ASN A 22 -13.55 -20.45 -17.01
C ASN A 22 -13.37 -19.27 -17.99
N GLY A 23 -12.12 -18.90 -18.32
CA GLY A 23 -11.80 -17.89 -19.33
C GLY A 23 -12.02 -16.43 -18.90
N ALA A 24 -12.20 -16.17 -17.61
CA ALA A 24 -12.37 -14.82 -17.07
C ALA A 24 -11.06 -14.26 -16.49
N ARG A 25 -10.98 -12.93 -16.43
CA ARG A 25 -9.83 -12.19 -15.88
C ARG A 25 -10.03 -11.89 -14.40
N VAL A 26 -8.94 -11.90 -13.64
CA VAL A 26 -8.93 -11.67 -12.19
C VAL A 26 -8.24 -10.35 -11.86
N LYS A 27 -8.91 -9.54 -11.03
CA LYS A 27 -8.33 -8.35 -10.41
C LYS A 27 -8.14 -8.59 -8.91
N ALA A 28 -6.91 -8.54 -8.44
CA ALA A 28 -6.58 -8.65 -7.01
C ALA A 28 -6.49 -7.28 -6.35
N TYR A 29 -6.96 -7.17 -5.12
CA TYR A 29 -6.88 -5.97 -4.31
C TYR A 29 -5.92 -6.20 -3.14
N LEU A 30 -4.92 -5.33 -3.03
CA LEU A 30 -3.97 -5.32 -1.93
C LEU A 30 -4.20 -4.06 -1.10
N LEU A 31 -4.44 -4.23 0.20
CA LEU A 31 -4.69 -3.12 1.12
C LEU A 31 -3.36 -2.61 1.67
N PHE A 32 -3.08 -1.32 1.51
CA PHE A 32 -1.85 -0.71 2.00
C PHE A 32 -2.08 0.04 3.33
N LYS A 33 -1.17 -0.22 4.28
CA LYS A 33 -1.15 0.32 5.65
C LYS A 33 -2.39 0.05 6.51
N PRO A 34 -2.79 -1.23 6.68
CA PRO A 34 -3.82 -1.60 7.65
C PRO A 34 -3.47 -1.17 9.09
N PRO A 35 -4.47 -1.10 9.98
CA PRO A 35 -4.23 -0.82 11.39
C PRO A 35 -3.17 -1.76 11.99
N PHE A 36 -2.34 -1.25 12.88
CA PHE A 36 -1.27 -1.98 13.58
C PHE A 36 -0.12 -2.52 12.70
N VAL A 37 -0.07 -2.13 11.43
CA VAL A 37 1.06 -2.45 10.54
C VAL A 37 1.80 -1.16 10.22
N SER A 38 3.12 -1.19 10.37
CA SER A 38 3.99 -0.05 10.07
C SER A 38 3.97 0.29 8.57
N GLU A 39 4.43 1.48 8.20
CA GLU A 39 4.60 1.83 6.78
C GLU A 39 5.63 0.90 6.12
N TYR A 40 6.75 0.64 6.81
CA TYR A 40 7.81 -0.26 6.35
C TYR A 40 7.31 -1.70 6.13
N ASP A 41 6.61 -2.28 7.10
CA ASP A 41 6.07 -3.64 6.97
C ASP A 41 5.00 -3.71 5.89
N SER A 42 4.20 -2.65 5.71
CA SER A 42 3.22 -2.57 4.64
C SER A 42 3.87 -2.56 3.26
N ILE A 43 4.97 -1.83 3.07
CA ILE A 43 5.73 -1.85 1.81
C ILE A 43 6.25 -3.27 1.55
N ARG A 44 6.87 -3.90 2.55
CA ARG A 44 7.40 -5.27 2.44
C ARG A 44 6.30 -6.28 2.10
N ASP A 45 5.15 -6.18 2.78
CA ASP A 45 4.01 -7.07 2.58
C ASP A 45 3.43 -6.98 1.17
N ILE A 46 3.30 -5.76 0.61
CA ILE A 46 2.86 -5.57 -0.77
C ILE A 46 3.83 -6.24 -1.75
N LEU A 47 5.14 -5.97 -1.62
CA LEU A 47 6.14 -6.53 -2.53
C LEU A 47 6.15 -8.07 -2.49
N LEU A 48 6.11 -8.66 -1.30
CA LEU A 48 6.03 -10.11 -1.14
C LEU A 48 4.73 -10.71 -1.68
N SER A 49 3.60 -10.02 -1.45
CA SER A 49 2.28 -10.46 -1.93
C SER A 49 2.23 -10.47 -3.46
N ILE A 50 2.82 -9.47 -4.11
CA ILE A 50 2.84 -9.37 -5.57
C ILE A 50 3.60 -10.53 -6.19
N THR A 51 4.75 -10.92 -5.63
CA THR A 51 5.49 -12.09 -6.13
C THR A 51 4.63 -13.35 -6.15
N LYS A 52 3.83 -13.59 -5.10
CA LYS A 52 2.90 -14.72 -5.04
C LYS A 52 1.74 -14.59 -6.03
N ILE A 53 1.12 -13.41 -6.07
CA ILE A 53 -0.06 -13.13 -6.91
C ILE A 53 0.27 -13.19 -8.41
N VAL A 54 1.45 -12.72 -8.82
CA VAL A 54 1.92 -12.82 -10.21
C VAL A 54 2.10 -14.28 -10.61
N SER A 55 2.56 -15.15 -9.71
CA SER A 55 2.74 -16.58 -10.01
C SER A 55 1.42 -17.32 -10.31
N LEU A 56 0.28 -16.79 -9.84
CA LEU A 56 -1.07 -17.27 -10.17
C LEU A 56 -1.60 -16.73 -11.51
N GLY A 57 -0.82 -15.86 -12.17
CA GLY A 57 -1.16 -15.21 -13.43
C GLY A 57 -2.34 -14.26 -13.32
N ILE A 58 -2.42 -13.50 -12.24
CA ILE A 58 -3.45 -12.48 -12.01
C ILE A 58 -3.30 -11.33 -13.02
N ASP A 59 -4.41 -10.93 -13.66
CA ASP A 59 -4.40 -9.97 -14.76
C ASP A 59 -4.19 -8.51 -14.32
N THR A 60 -4.65 -8.16 -13.13
CA THR A 60 -4.56 -6.79 -12.61
C THR A 60 -4.41 -6.78 -11.11
N ILE A 61 -3.51 -5.94 -10.59
CA ILE A 61 -3.35 -5.68 -9.16
C ILE A 61 -3.74 -4.25 -8.86
N SER A 62 -4.51 -4.04 -7.80
CA SER A 62 -4.90 -2.73 -7.28
C SER A 62 -4.38 -2.57 -5.87
N ILE A 63 -3.39 -1.68 -5.68
CA ILE A 63 -2.93 -1.25 -4.38
C ILE A 63 -3.90 -0.18 -3.88
N ASN A 64 -4.54 -0.43 -2.75
CA ASN A 64 -5.54 0.46 -2.19
C ASN A 64 -5.01 1.03 -0.88
N ALA A 65 -4.68 2.32 -0.89
CA ALA A 65 -4.25 3.02 0.30
C ALA A 65 -5.44 3.24 1.25
N ILE A 66 -5.25 2.97 2.54
CA ILE A 66 -6.29 3.25 3.52
C ILE A 66 -6.58 4.75 3.62
N SER A 67 -7.88 5.06 3.68
CA SER A 67 -8.41 6.34 4.11
C SER A 67 -9.32 6.15 5.32
N ILE A 68 -9.47 7.19 6.13
CA ILE A 68 -10.16 7.12 7.42
C ILE A 68 -11.60 7.57 7.27
N HIS A 69 -12.51 6.61 7.41
CA HIS A 69 -13.95 6.84 7.43
C HIS A 69 -14.46 7.02 8.87
N ARG A 70 -15.37 7.98 9.07
CA ARG A 70 -15.98 8.25 10.39
C ARG A 70 -16.74 7.01 10.90
N GLY A 71 -16.80 6.87 12.22
CA GLY A 71 -17.51 5.75 12.87
C GLY A 71 -16.79 4.40 12.80
N THR A 72 -15.58 4.35 12.24
CA THR A 72 -14.75 3.14 12.23
C THR A 72 -13.82 3.12 13.44
N PHE A 73 -13.37 1.93 13.84
CA PHE A 73 -12.33 1.77 14.87
C PHE A 73 -11.04 2.53 14.49
N LEU A 74 -10.68 2.54 13.21
CA LEU A 74 -9.52 3.29 12.73
C LEU A 74 -9.69 4.82 12.91
N SER A 75 -10.92 5.35 12.81
CA SER A 75 -11.18 6.77 13.13
C SER A 75 -10.85 7.10 14.58
N GLN A 76 -11.12 6.17 15.52
CA GLN A 76 -10.79 6.37 16.94
C GLN A 76 -9.27 6.38 17.18
N LEU A 77 -8.52 5.48 16.54
CA LEU A 77 -7.06 5.47 16.61
C LEU A 77 -6.46 6.76 16.04
N PHE A 78 -6.98 7.20 14.89
CA PHE A 78 -6.55 8.44 14.26
C PHE A 78 -6.84 9.67 15.14
N GLU A 79 -8.02 9.76 15.74
CA GLU A 79 -8.40 10.87 16.62
C GLU A 79 -7.55 10.94 17.90
N LYS A 80 -6.96 9.80 18.31
CA LYS A 80 -5.99 9.72 19.42
C LYS A 80 -4.53 9.94 18.98
N ASN A 81 -4.27 10.21 17.71
CA ASN A 81 -2.92 10.25 17.10
C ASN A 81 -2.14 8.93 17.21
N GLU A 82 -2.85 7.80 17.35
CA GLU A 82 -2.27 6.45 17.41
C GLU A 82 -2.14 5.82 16.01
N TYR A 83 -2.67 6.48 14.98
CA TYR A 83 -2.55 6.05 13.58
C TYR A 83 -2.30 7.24 12.67
N ARG A 84 -1.33 7.09 11.76
CA ARG A 84 -1.09 7.98 10.62
C ARG A 84 -1.49 7.27 9.34
N THR A 85 -2.19 7.98 8.45
CA THR A 85 -2.49 7.49 7.09
C THR A 85 -1.21 7.18 6.29
N PRO A 86 -1.32 6.52 5.12
CA PRO A 86 -0.20 6.24 4.24
C PRO A 86 0.61 7.47 3.81
N TRP A 87 1.92 7.31 3.62
CA TRP A 87 2.72 8.26 2.85
C TRP A 87 2.46 8.07 1.36
N LEU A 88 2.26 9.16 0.61
CA LEU A 88 2.20 9.09 -0.85
C LEU A 88 3.55 8.66 -1.44
N TRP A 89 4.66 8.98 -0.76
CA TRP A 89 6.00 8.51 -1.15
C TRP A 89 6.12 6.99 -1.19
N SER A 90 5.50 6.27 -0.25
CA SER A 90 5.50 4.81 -0.25
C SER A 90 4.73 4.23 -1.42
N LEU A 91 3.58 4.82 -1.75
CA LEU A 91 2.77 4.39 -2.88
C LEU A 91 3.50 4.65 -4.21
N LEU A 92 4.16 5.82 -4.34
CA LEU A 92 4.99 6.12 -5.50
C LEU A 92 6.15 5.13 -5.63
N TYR A 93 6.84 4.84 -4.52
CA TYR A 93 7.91 3.85 -4.46
C TYR A 93 7.42 2.47 -4.91
N LEU A 94 6.34 1.96 -4.31
CA LEU A 94 5.75 0.68 -4.68
C LEU A 94 5.42 0.61 -6.18
N CYS A 95 4.71 1.60 -6.72
CA CYS A 95 4.36 1.62 -8.14
C CYS A 95 5.59 1.51 -9.06
N ARG A 96 6.70 2.17 -8.70
CA ARG A 96 7.95 2.12 -9.47
C ARG A 96 8.58 0.73 -9.41
N GLU A 97 8.86 0.26 -8.21
CA GLU A 97 9.57 -1.03 -7.99
C GLU A 97 8.80 -2.19 -8.63
N ILE A 98 7.48 -2.23 -8.43
CA ILE A 98 6.63 -3.29 -8.96
C ILE A 98 6.62 -3.24 -10.48
N LYS A 99 6.50 -2.05 -11.07
CA LYS A 99 6.42 -1.93 -12.53
C LYS A 99 7.76 -2.19 -13.21
N GLU A 100 8.87 -1.82 -12.56
CA GLU A 100 10.23 -2.19 -12.98
C GLU A 100 10.41 -3.71 -12.99
N GLN A 101 9.95 -4.39 -11.93
CA GLN A 101 10.09 -5.84 -11.79
C GLN A 101 9.11 -6.63 -12.67
N TYR A 102 7.90 -6.11 -12.89
CA TYR A 102 6.83 -6.75 -13.65
C TYR A 102 6.27 -5.79 -14.73
N PRO A 103 7.00 -5.55 -15.83
CA PRO A 103 6.62 -4.56 -16.85
C PRO A 103 5.26 -4.83 -17.49
N ASP A 104 4.87 -6.09 -17.64
CA ASP A 104 3.60 -6.48 -18.28
C ASP A 104 2.41 -6.50 -17.31
N LEU A 105 2.65 -6.39 -16.00
CA LEU A 105 1.58 -6.38 -15.02
C LEU A 105 0.79 -5.08 -15.11
N ARG A 106 -0.55 -5.19 -15.23
CA ARG A 106 -1.44 -4.05 -15.06
C ARG A 106 -1.53 -3.71 -13.57
N LEU A 107 -0.93 -2.58 -13.19
CA LEU A 107 -0.88 -2.11 -11.82
C LEU A 107 -1.70 -0.82 -11.66
N ILE A 108 -2.62 -0.85 -10.71
CA ILE A 108 -3.45 0.28 -10.30
C ILE A 108 -3.05 0.66 -8.88
N CYS A 109 -3.01 1.95 -8.58
CA CYS A 109 -2.88 2.44 -7.22
C CYS A 109 -4.00 3.46 -6.96
N ASP A 110 -4.93 3.08 -6.09
CA ASP A 110 -6.09 3.89 -5.75
C ASP A 110 -5.84 4.64 -4.44
N ILE A 111 -6.03 5.96 -4.48
CA ILE A 111 -5.70 6.90 -3.41
C ILE A 111 -6.96 7.70 -3.07
N VAL A 112 -7.87 7.04 -2.36
CA VAL A 112 -9.09 7.70 -1.89
C VAL A 112 -8.73 8.82 -0.91
N ALA A 113 -9.33 9.99 -1.15
CA ALA A 113 -9.08 11.21 -0.37
C ALA A 113 -7.59 11.66 -0.33
N GLY A 114 -6.79 11.31 -1.33
CA GLY A 114 -5.37 11.70 -1.40
C GLY A 114 -5.14 13.20 -1.19
N GLY A 115 -4.12 13.54 -0.40
CA GLY A 115 -3.76 14.91 -0.04
C GLY A 115 -4.62 15.52 1.08
N ASN A 116 -5.63 14.81 1.58
CA ASN A 116 -6.38 15.21 2.76
C ASN A 116 -5.79 14.57 4.01
N VAL A 117 -6.01 15.20 5.17
CA VAL A 117 -5.53 14.70 6.48
C VAL A 117 -6.02 13.29 6.82
N ARG A 118 -7.19 12.89 6.31
CA ARG A 118 -7.80 11.55 6.49
C ARG A 118 -7.51 10.59 5.34
N GLY A 119 -6.77 11.00 4.31
CA GLY A 119 -6.29 10.14 3.21
C GLY A 119 -4.77 10.06 3.19
N ALA A 120 -4.22 9.36 2.20
CA ALA A 120 -2.77 9.31 2.01
C ALA A 120 -2.23 10.71 1.67
N HIS A 121 -1.21 11.16 2.39
CA HIS A 121 -0.60 12.47 2.23
C HIS A 121 0.88 12.46 2.66
N ASN A 122 1.66 13.42 2.17
CA ASN A 122 3.02 13.70 2.64
C ASN A 122 2.98 14.91 3.58
N CYS A 123 3.61 16.03 3.19
CA CYS A 123 3.55 17.31 3.91
C CYS A 123 2.47 18.26 3.40
N GLY A 124 1.73 17.90 2.34
CA GLY A 124 0.73 18.75 1.69
C GLY A 124 1.25 19.49 0.45
N GLU A 125 2.51 19.94 0.43
CA GLU A 125 3.07 20.72 -0.69
C GLU A 125 3.31 19.88 -1.95
N CYS A 126 3.82 18.66 -1.77
CA CYS A 126 4.14 17.76 -2.88
C CYS A 126 3.00 16.81 -3.25
N ASP A 127 1.92 16.77 -2.46
CA ASP A 127 0.90 15.74 -2.55
C ASP A 127 0.22 15.70 -3.92
N GLN A 128 -0.19 16.87 -4.42
CA GLN A 128 -0.85 16.97 -5.73
C GLN A 128 0.05 16.47 -6.87
N HIS A 129 1.36 16.73 -6.80
CA HIS A 129 2.31 16.25 -7.80
C HIS A 129 2.43 14.73 -7.77
N VAL A 130 2.54 14.14 -6.57
CA VAL A 130 2.66 12.69 -6.42
C VAL A 130 1.36 11.98 -6.82
N ILE A 131 0.21 12.48 -6.38
CA ILE A 131 -1.12 11.93 -6.75
C ILE A 131 -1.31 11.98 -8.26
N LYS A 132 -0.98 13.12 -8.90
CA LYS A 132 -1.08 13.27 -10.35
C LYS A 132 -0.20 12.26 -11.08
N ALA A 133 1.04 12.08 -10.66
CA ALA A 133 1.95 11.10 -11.26
C ALA A 133 1.40 9.66 -11.15
N ILE A 134 0.90 9.27 -9.97
CA ILE A 134 0.31 7.94 -9.75
C ILE A 134 -0.99 7.74 -10.57
N LYS A 135 -1.82 8.78 -10.69
CA LYS A 135 -3.04 8.75 -11.49
C LYS A 135 -2.74 8.63 -12.99
N GLU A 136 -1.80 9.44 -13.49
CA GLU A 136 -1.33 9.36 -14.88
C GLU A 136 -0.77 7.97 -15.18
N PHE A 137 0.09 7.44 -14.31
CA PHE A 137 0.60 6.06 -14.41
C PHE A 137 -0.51 5.01 -14.39
N THR A 138 -1.49 5.12 -13.50
CA THR A 138 -2.60 4.16 -13.43
C THR A 138 -3.36 4.07 -14.75
N MET A 139 -3.49 5.20 -15.47
CA MET A 139 -4.15 5.25 -16.77
C MET A 139 -3.24 4.78 -17.91
N SER A 140 -2.00 5.26 -17.97
CA SER A 140 -1.08 5.00 -19.10
C SER A 140 -0.30 3.69 -18.98
N GLN A 141 -0.10 3.19 -17.76
CA GLN A 141 0.85 2.13 -17.40
C GLN A 141 2.31 2.44 -17.76
N ASP A 142 2.62 3.70 -18.08
CA ASP A 142 3.96 4.17 -18.43
C ASP A 142 4.76 4.51 -17.18
N ILE A 143 5.80 3.73 -16.91
CA ILE A 143 6.71 3.95 -15.78
C ILE A 143 7.50 5.25 -15.89
N GLY A 144 7.71 5.77 -17.11
CA GLY A 144 8.37 7.06 -17.35
C GLY A 144 7.68 8.22 -16.63
N VAL A 145 6.35 8.15 -16.47
CA VAL A 145 5.58 9.12 -15.68
C VAL A 145 6.01 9.12 -14.22
N LEU A 146 6.27 7.96 -13.62
CA LEU A 146 6.68 7.82 -12.22
C LEU A 146 8.15 8.20 -11.99
N ASN A 147 8.95 8.18 -13.05
CA ASN A 147 10.37 8.51 -13.02
C ASN A 147 10.65 10.02 -13.11
N LYS A 148 9.64 10.83 -13.41
CA LYS A 148 9.74 12.29 -13.33
C LYS A 148 10.09 12.69 -11.89
N GLU A 149 11.08 13.56 -11.75
CA GLU A 149 11.54 13.98 -10.43
C GLU A 149 10.49 14.85 -9.73
N ILE A 150 10.14 14.46 -8.51
CA ILE A 150 9.33 15.27 -7.58
C ILE A 150 10.21 15.55 -6.37
N SER A 151 10.65 16.79 -6.23
CA SER A 151 11.52 17.22 -5.14
C SER A 151 10.71 17.83 -4.00
N CYS A 152 10.93 17.35 -2.78
CA CYS A 152 10.40 17.92 -1.55
C CYS A 152 11.23 17.44 -0.36
N SER A 153 11.47 18.31 0.60
CA SER A 153 12.23 18.00 1.82
C SER A 153 11.59 16.90 2.67
N CYS A 154 10.25 16.79 2.68
CA CYS A 154 9.54 15.75 3.45
C CYS A 154 9.85 14.32 2.98
N LYS A 155 10.47 14.15 1.80
CA LYS A 155 10.97 12.83 1.37
C LYS A 155 12.07 12.31 2.31
N TYR A 156 12.85 13.20 2.94
CA TYR A 156 13.83 12.80 3.95
C TYR A 156 13.15 12.33 5.24
N GLU A 157 12.05 12.98 5.64
CA GLU A 157 11.25 12.56 6.80
C GLU A 157 10.64 11.18 6.58
N TRP A 158 10.04 10.94 5.40
CA TRP A 158 9.53 9.63 5.02
C TRP A 158 10.62 8.55 5.10
N LYS A 159 11.80 8.78 4.52
CA LYS A 159 12.93 7.84 4.61
C LYS A 159 13.36 7.60 6.06
N SER A 160 13.45 8.65 6.87
CA SER A 160 13.80 8.55 8.29
C SER A 160 12.77 7.72 9.06
N ASN A 161 11.48 7.94 8.83
CA ASN A 161 10.40 7.15 9.41
C ASN A 161 10.50 5.66 9.03
N LEU A 162 10.75 5.35 7.76
CA LEU A 162 10.95 3.95 7.32
C LEU A 162 12.16 3.29 7.99
N ILE A 163 13.28 4.01 8.15
CA ILE A 163 14.47 3.50 8.83
C ILE A 163 14.17 3.24 10.30
N HIS A 164 13.51 4.19 10.97
CA HIS A 164 13.12 4.04 12.37
C HIS A 164 12.21 2.83 12.58
N GLU A 165 11.18 2.67 11.74
CA GLU A 165 10.27 1.51 11.80
C GLU A 165 11.02 0.19 11.57
N LYS A 166 11.92 0.14 10.58
CA LYS A 166 12.76 -1.02 10.32
C LYS A 166 13.62 -1.42 11.53
N LEU A 167 14.20 -0.44 12.22
CA LEU A 167 15.06 -0.68 13.39
C LEU A 167 14.27 -1.02 14.65
N SER A 168 13.06 -0.47 14.80
CA SER A 168 12.18 -0.73 15.95
C SER A 168 11.73 -2.21 16.01
N ILE A 169 11.80 -2.93 14.88
CA ILE A 169 11.48 -4.37 14.79
C ILE A 169 12.59 -5.24 15.44
N SER A 170 13.73 -4.66 15.87
CA SER A 170 14.78 -5.37 16.60
C SER A 170 14.57 -5.49 18.12
N GLU A 171 13.48 -4.94 18.68
CA GLU A 171 13.04 -5.32 20.02
C GLU A 171 11.95 -6.38 19.91
N PRO A 172 12.20 -7.66 20.28
CA PRO A 172 11.10 -8.57 20.52
C PRO A 172 10.24 -7.92 21.60
N VAL A 173 8.93 -7.84 21.35
CA VAL A 173 7.95 -7.46 22.37
C VAL A 173 8.01 -8.54 23.46
N ILE A 174 8.97 -8.39 24.37
CA ILE A 174 9.01 -9.12 25.62
C ILE A 174 7.73 -8.73 26.33
N GLN A 175 6.91 -9.75 26.60
CA GLN A 175 5.72 -9.70 27.43
C GLN A 175 5.85 -8.62 28.51
N ARG A 176 5.18 -7.47 28.32
CA ARG A 176 4.91 -6.59 29.46
C ARG A 176 3.84 -7.29 30.27
N ASN A 177 4.32 -7.84 31.38
CA ASN A 177 3.59 -8.59 32.39
C ASN A 177 2.21 -8.00 32.65
N VAL A 178 1.21 -8.89 32.56
CA VAL A 178 -0.06 -8.74 33.26
C VAL A 178 0.24 -8.81 34.75
N LEU A 179 -0.04 -7.71 35.46
CA LEU A 179 -0.46 -7.72 36.86
C LEU A 179 -1.88 -7.18 36.90
#